data_AF-A0A2N6D7F7-F1
#
_entry.id   AF-A0A2N6D7F7-F1
#
_cell.length_a   1.000
_cell.length_b   1.000
_cell.length_c   1.000
_cell.angle_alpha   90.00
_cell.angle_beta   90.00
_cell.angle_gamma   90.00
#
_symmetry.space_group_name_H-M   'P 1'
#
loop_
_entity.id
_entity.type
_entity.pdbx_description
1 polymer ?
#
loop_
_entity_poly.entity_id
_entity_poly.type
_entity_poly.pdbx_seq_one_letter_code
_entity_poly.pdbx_strand_id
1 'polypeptide(L)'
;MDTTIKQLLIFEDSQFYSLTHAGRHKLEEEELKNIKPGFVLMLSDSELFYTTMEFPDAPKRKLNLFIGNYLMGSFPQQLCEKFCYLLKNDKILIGIFNAEFAENYHQYETVFAKASYISSPLASVYSKMDTFTYMADGSGITIEDGLISNTDEVAEAVEPDWEPNPNAKLTLPFVKNKNTSLDGFKLPAAVLIACYLIFIAGDYFRMKSHTEKLNNAKAALESLYASV
;
A
#
# COMPACT_ATOMS: atom_id res chain seq x y z
N MET A 1 -14.01 14.07 7.54
CA MET A 1 -13.63 12.66 7.78
C MET A 1 -14.58 11.82 6.95
N ASP A 2 -14.14 11.38 5.76
CA ASP A 2 -14.94 10.50 4.92
C ASP A 2 -14.91 9.09 5.51
N THR A 3 -15.97 8.72 6.23
CA THR A 3 -16.26 7.34 6.60
C THR A 3 -16.97 6.65 5.44
N THR A 4 -16.33 6.59 4.27
CA THR A 4 -16.67 5.54 3.31
C THR A 4 -16.15 4.25 3.91
N ILE A 5 -17.05 3.38 4.36
CA ILE A 5 -16.68 2.05 4.84
C ILE A 5 -15.91 1.39 3.70
N LYS A 6 -14.58 1.34 3.82
CA LYS A 6 -13.74 0.63 2.87
C LYS A 6 -14.18 -0.82 2.96
N GLN A 7 -14.59 -1.38 1.82
CA GLN A 7 -14.89 -2.80 1.72
C GLN A 7 -13.75 -3.61 2.37
N LEU A 8 -14.09 -4.58 3.21
CA LEU A 8 -13.12 -5.47 3.84
C LEU A 8 -13.11 -6.79 3.06
N LEU A 9 -11.93 -7.16 2.59
CA LEU A 9 -11.66 -8.48 2.04
C LEU A 9 -10.78 -9.26 3.00
N ILE A 10 -10.99 -10.57 3.02
CA ILE A 10 -10.19 -11.53 3.77
C ILE A 10 -9.51 -12.43 2.75
N PHE A 11 -8.24 -12.75 2.98
CA PHE A 11 -7.51 -13.77 2.24
C PHE A 11 -7.16 -14.91 3.19
N GLU A 12 -7.67 -16.10 2.92
CA GLU A 12 -7.62 -17.28 3.78
C GLU A 12 -7.69 -18.53 2.89
N ASP A 13 -6.90 -19.56 3.19
CA ASP A 13 -6.80 -20.81 2.45
C ASP A 13 -6.62 -20.60 0.93
N SER A 14 -5.68 -19.72 0.56
CA SER A 14 -5.41 -19.30 -0.82
C SER A 14 -6.61 -18.66 -1.56
N GLN A 15 -7.65 -18.24 -0.84
CA GLN A 15 -8.90 -17.74 -1.41
C GLN A 15 -9.26 -16.36 -0.87
N PHE A 16 -10.03 -15.61 -1.66
CA PHE A 16 -10.54 -14.30 -1.26
C PHE A 16 -11.99 -14.40 -0.82
N TYR A 17 -12.30 -13.72 0.27
CA TYR A 17 -13.64 -13.59 0.81
C TYR A 17 -13.99 -12.12 0.97
N SER A 18 -15.23 -11.76 0.66
CA SER A 18 -15.80 -10.47 1.04
C SER A 18 -16.57 -10.61 2.35
N LEU A 19 -16.40 -9.64 3.25
CA LEU A 19 -17.21 -9.57 4.46
C LEU A 19 -18.47 -8.74 4.15
N THR A 20 -19.63 -9.38 4.26
CA THR A 20 -20.94 -8.75 4.11
C THR A 20 -21.74 -8.87 5.41
N HIS A 21 -22.87 -8.17 5.52
CA HIS A 21 -23.78 -8.33 6.67
C HIS A 21 -24.32 -9.76 6.82
N ALA A 22 -24.33 -10.55 5.73
CA ALA A 22 -24.77 -11.94 5.74
C ALA A 22 -23.65 -12.94 6.10
N GLY A 23 -22.41 -12.47 6.26
CA GLY A 23 -21.24 -13.29 6.56
C GLY A 23 -20.13 -13.20 5.52
N ARG A 24 -19.21 -14.17 5.57
CA ARG A 24 -18.08 -14.31 4.62
C ARG A 24 -18.58 -14.95 3.33
N HIS A 25 -18.34 -14.30 2.19
CA HIS A 25 -18.68 -14.82 0.88
C HIS A 25 -17.41 -14.97 0.03
N LYS A 26 -17.14 -16.19 -0.44
CA LYS A 26 -16.03 -16.48 -1.34
C LYS A 26 -16.22 -15.72 -2.66
N LEU A 27 -15.17 -15.04 -3.11
CA LEU A 27 -15.16 -14.31 -4.36
C LEU A 27 -14.65 -15.21 -5.49
N GLU A 28 -15.42 -15.26 -6.57
CA GLU A 28 -15.01 -15.96 -7.79
C GLU A 28 -14.07 -15.09 -8.65
N GLU A 29 -13.39 -15.71 -9.61
CA GLU A 29 -12.34 -15.05 -10.41
C GLU A 29 -12.83 -13.81 -11.16
N GLU A 30 -14.07 -13.84 -11.68
CA GLU A 30 -14.68 -12.69 -12.35
C GLU A 30 -14.96 -11.53 -11.40
N GLU A 31 -15.36 -11.82 -10.15
CA GLU A 31 -15.60 -10.80 -9.14
C GLU A 31 -14.30 -10.14 -8.68
N LEU A 32 -13.23 -10.93 -8.55
CA LEU A 32 -11.88 -10.44 -8.24
C LEU A 32 -11.35 -9.49 -9.31
N LYS A 33 -11.59 -9.80 -10.59
CA LYS A 33 -11.22 -8.92 -11.70
C LYS A 33 -11.95 -7.57 -11.62
N ASN A 34 -13.23 -7.60 -11.26
CA ASN A 34 -14.10 -6.43 -11.23
C ASN A 34 -14.05 -5.62 -9.91
N ILE A 35 -13.26 -6.06 -8.92
CA ILE A 35 -13.20 -5.37 -7.64
C ILE A 35 -12.66 -3.94 -7.77
N LYS A 36 -13.33 -3.00 -7.09
CA LYS A 36 -12.94 -1.59 -7.05
C LYS A 36 -11.69 -1.41 -6.18
N PRO A 37 -10.75 -0.53 -6.56
CA PRO A 37 -9.59 -0.24 -5.73
C PRO A 37 -9.99 0.49 -4.44
N GLY A 38 -9.16 0.36 -3.39
CA GLY A 38 -9.30 1.10 -2.13
C GLY A 38 -9.89 0.31 -0.96
N PHE A 39 -10.11 -1.00 -1.12
CA PHE A 39 -10.54 -1.90 -0.04
C PHE A 39 -9.42 -2.15 1.00
N VAL A 40 -9.79 -2.65 2.17
CA VAL A 40 -8.83 -3.18 3.16
C VAL A 40 -8.71 -4.68 2.95
N LEU A 41 -7.49 -5.20 2.93
CA LEU A 41 -7.24 -6.64 2.85
C LEU A 41 -6.71 -7.14 4.20
N MET A 42 -7.39 -8.10 4.79
CA MET A 42 -6.94 -8.85 5.96
C MET A 42 -6.43 -10.22 5.52
N LEU A 43 -5.16 -10.48 5.75
CA LEU A 43 -4.55 -11.80 5.55
C LEU A 43 -4.83 -12.63 6.79
N SER A 44 -5.36 -13.83 6.61
CA SER A 44 -5.45 -14.80 7.70
C SER A 44 -4.04 -15.16 8.18
N ASP A 45 -3.90 -15.37 9.48
CA ASP A 45 -2.62 -15.78 10.06
C ASP A 45 -2.26 -17.24 9.67
N SER A 46 -3.20 -18.02 9.13
CA SER A 46 -2.89 -19.33 8.52
C SER A 46 -2.00 -19.22 7.27
N GLU A 47 -1.95 -18.04 6.64
CA GLU A 47 -1.13 -17.78 5.46
C GLU A 47 0.31 -17.37 5.81
N LEU A 48 0.58 -17.10 7.09
CA LEU A 48 1.77 -16.38 7.55
C LEU A 48 2.45 -17.09 8.71
N PHE A 49 3.75 -17.32 8.57
CA PHE A 49 4.63 -17.64 9.69
C PHE A 49 5.28 -16.35 10.23
N TYR A 50 5.18 -16.09 11.53
CA TYR A 50 5.71 -14.87 12.11
C TYR A 50 7.06 -15.07 12.80
N THR A 51 7.92 -14.07 12.64
CA THR A 51 9.20 -13.94 13.36
C THR A 51 9.45 -12.46 13.67
N THR A 52 10.38 -12.16 14.57
CA THR A 52 10.80 -10.78 14.85
C THR A 52 12.28 -10.58 14.61
N MET A 53 12.62 -9.32 14.38
CA MET A 53 14.00 -8.84 14.44
C MET A 53 14.02 -7.46 15.08
N GLU A 54 15.13 -7.13 15.75
CA GLU A 54 15.42 -5.76 16.15
C GLU A 54 15.74 -4.90 14.93
N PHE A 55 15.41 -3.62 15.03
CA PHE A 55 15.69 -2.67 13.97
C PHE A 55 17.21 -2.52 13.82
N PRO A 56 17.77 -2.80 12.63
CA PRO A 56 19.17 -2.55 12.40
C PRO A 56 19.40 -1.05 12.39
N ASP A 57 20.48 -0.55 12.98
CA ASP A 57 20.92 0.85 12.92
C ASP A 57 21.28 1.24 11.46
N ALA A 58 20.27 1.30 10.60
CA ALA A 58 20.39 1.38 9.16
C ALA A 58 19.32 2.32 8.60
N PRO A 59 19.59 2.94 7.44
CA PRO A 59 18.62 3.80 6.79
C PRO A 59 17.35 3.00 6.42
N LYS A 60 16.17 3.51 6.79
CA LYS A 60 14.85 2.91 6.47
C LYS A 60 14.69 2.49 5.00
N ARG A 61 15.37 3.17 4.06
CA ARG A 61 15.36 2.85 2.62
C ARG A 61 15.94 1.47 2.29
N LYS A 62 16.81 0.91 3.14
CA LYS A 62 17.44 -0.41 2.92
C LYS A 62 16.78 -1.51 3.75
N LEU A 63 15.73 -1.20 4.51
CA LEU A 63 15.12 -2.14 5.46
C LEU A 63 14.69 -3.45 4.80
N ASN A 64 14.07 -3.38 3.62
CA ASN A 64 13.64 -4.56 2.87
C ASN A 64 14.81 -5.52 2.55
N LEU A 65 15.98 -4.96 2.20
CA LEU A 65 17.18 -5.77 1.92
C LEU A 65 17.74 -6.40 3.20
N PHE A 66 17.71 -5.68 4.31
CA PHE A 66 18.15 -6.22 5.60
C PHE A 66 17.25 -7.36 6.07
N ILE A 67 15.93 -7.17 6.01
CA ILE A 67 14.97 -8.23 6.34
C ILE A 67 15.18 -9.44 5.42
N GLY A 68 15.29 -9.22 4.10
CA GLY A 68 15.53 -10.30 3.15
C GLY A 68 16.81 -11.11 3.47
N ASN A 69 17.91 -10.42 3.77
CA ASN A 69 19.17 -11.08 4.14
C ASN A 69 19.07 -11.84 5.48
N TYR A 70 18.37 -11.28 6.46
CA TYR A 70 18.11 -11.95 7.75
C TYR A 70 17.32 -13.25 7.55
N LEU A 71 16.26 -13.18 6.74
CA LEU A 71 15.43 -14.35 6.43
C LEU A 71 16.23 -15.42 5.67
N MET A 72 17.06 -15.04 4.70
CA MET A 72 17.91 -16.00 3.96
C MET A 72 18.91 -16.74 4.85
N GLY A 73 19.28 -16.18 6.01
CA GLY A 73 20.14 -16.86 6.98
C GLY A 73 19.41 -17.90 7.84
N SER A 74 18.08 -17.82 7.92
CA SER A 74 17.27 -18.60 8.89
C SER A 74 16.22 -19.50 8.24
N PHE A 75 15.82 -19.23 6.99
CA PHE A 75 14.76 -19.94 6.28
C PHE A 75 15.21 -20.35 4.86
N PRO A 76 14.58 -21.38 4.27
CA PRO A 76 14.81 -21.74 2.87
C PRO A 76 14.57 -20.55 1.93
N GLN A 77 15.47 -20.37 0.96
CA GLN A 77 15.45 -19.22 0.04
C GLN A 77 14.10 -18.99 -0.64
N GLN A 78 13.38 -20.07 -0.95
CA GLN A 78 12.07 -20.04 -1.62
C GLN A 78 10.99 -19.29 -0.80
N LEU A 79 11.06 -19.36 0.53
CA LEU A 79 10.11 -18.68 1.42
C LEU A 79 10.51 -17.22 1.68
N CYS A 80 11.79 -16.89 1.52
CA CYS A 80 12.34 -15.57 1.85
C CYS A 80 12.04 -14.50 0.80
N GLU A 81 11.58 -14.87 -0.40
CA GLU A 81 11.32 -13.92 -1.49
C GLU A 81 10.07 -13.06 -1.25
N LYS A 82 9.05 -13.62 -0.59
CA LYS A 82 7.77 -12.97 -0.33
C LYS A 82 7.54 -12.92 1.16
N PHE A 83 7.73 -11.74 1.74
CA PHE A 83 7.48 -11.46 3.14
C PHE A 83 6.72 -10.14 3.32
N CYS A 84 6.06 -9.99 4.46
CA CYS A 84 5.48 -8.75 4.91
C CYS A 84 6.13 -8.34 6.25
N TYR A 85 6.04 -7.08 6.61
CA TYR A 85 6.53 -6.64 7.92
C TYR A 85 5.76 -5.44 8.48
N LEU A 86 5.73 -5.34 9.80
CA LEU A 86 5.21 -4.22 10.57
C LEU A 86 6.32 -3.69 11.49
N LEU A 87 6.56 -2.37 11.44
CA LEU A 87 7.49 -1.69 12.33
C LEU A 87 6.74 -1.15 13.55
N LYS A 88 7.17 -1.53 14.74
CA LYS A 88 6.69 -1.01 16.02
C LYS A 88 7.89 -0.60 16.87
N ASN A 89 8.10 0.71 17.02
CA ASN A 89 9.30 1.26 17.67
C ASN A 89 10.58 0.72 17.00
N ASP A 90 11.47 0.11 17.78
CA ASP A 90 12.74 -0.48 17.32
C ASP A 90 12.60 -1.98 17.03
N LYS A 91 11.37 -2.49 16.90
CA LYS A 91 11.08 -3.90 16.65
C LYS A 91 10.34 -4.07 15.34
N ILE A 92 10.67 -5.14 14.62
CA ILE A 92 10.06 -5.48 13.34
C ILE A 92 9.40 -6.83 13.51
N LEU A 93 8.08 -6.86 13.36
CA LEU A 93 7.32 -8.09 13.14
C LEU A 93 7.41 -8.43 11.66
N ILE A 94 7.84 -9.64 11.33
CA ILE A 94 7.97 -10.14 9.96
C ILE A 94 7.00 -11.31 9.80
N GLY A 95 6.16 -11.25 8.77
CA GLY A 95 5.35 -12.38 8.33
C GLY A 95 5.97 -12.97 7.05
N ILE A 96 6.25 -14.26 7.07
CA ILE A 96 6.73 -15.05 5.94
C ILE A 96 5.54 -15.79 5.39
N PHE A 97 5.25 -15.64 4.10
CA PHE A 97 4.12 -16.34 3.50
C PHE A 97 4.40 -17.83 3.36
N ASN A 98 3.36 -18.65 3.48
CA ASN A 98 3.45 -20.08 3.22
C ASN A 98 3.87 -20.35 1.75
N ALA A 99 4.30 -21.58 1.48
CA ALA A 99 4.79 -21.97 0.14
C ALA A 99 3.69 -21.84 -0.92
N GLU A 100 2.45 -22.21 -0.58
CA GLU A 100 1.31 -22.18 -1.50
C GLU A 100 1.00 -20.77 -1.99
N PHE A 101 0.98 -19.80 -1.08
CA PHE A 101 0.85 -18.39 -1.41
C PHE A 101 2.01 -17.92 -2.29
N ALA A 102 3.24 -18.29 -1.92
CA ALA A 102 4.42 -17.86 -2.65
C ALA A 102 4.39 -18.33 -4.11
N GLU A 103 3.90 -19.54 -4.38
CA GLU A 103 3.72 -20.10 -5.72
C GLU A 103 2.56 -19.43 -6.48
N ASN A 104 1.43 -19.19 -5.81
CA ASN A 104 0.20 -18.73 -6.47
C ASN A 104 0.02 -17.21 -6.53
N TYR A 105 0.84 -16.42 -5.84
CA TYR A 105 0.70 -14.96 -5.77
C TYR A 105 0.56 -14.27 -7.14
N HIS A 106 1.21 -14.77 -8.18
CA HIS A 106 1.13 -14.18 -9.53
C HIS A 106 -0.31 -14.15 -10.08
N GLN A 107 -1.16 -15.08 -9.66
CA GLN A 107 -2.58 -15.11 -10.02
C GLN A 107 -3.35 -13.95 -9.38
N TYR A 108 -2.90 -13.49 -8.21
CA TYR A 108 -3.60 -12.52 -7.37
C TYR A 108 -2.91 -11.16 -7.27
N GLU A 109 -1.74 -10.98 -7.88
CA GLU A 109 -0.94 -9.75 -7.82
C GLU A 109 -1.77 -8.49 -8.10
N THR A 110 -2.67 -8.57 -9.08
CA THR A 110 -3.54 -7.44 -9.45
C THR A 110 -4.56 -7.07 -8.38
N VAL A 111 -5.02 -8.04 -7.58
CA VAL A 111 -5.94 -7.84 -6.46
C VAL A 111 -5.19 -7.19 -5.30
N PHE A 112 -4.02 -7.72 -4.94
CA PHE A 112 -3.16 -7.15 -3.90
C PHE A 112 -2.80 -5.68 -4.18
N ALA A 113 -2.48 -5.34 -5.43
CA ALA A 113 -2.14 -3.98 -5.83
C ALA A 113 -3.30 -2.97 -5.77
N LYS A 114 -4.56 -3.44 -5.70
CA LYS A 114 -5.78 -2.62 -5.57
C LYS A 114 -6.12 -2.29 -4.10
N ALA A 115 -5.52 -2.98 -3.13
CA ALA A 115 -5.78 -2.75 -1.71
C ALA A 115 -5.29 -1.36 -1.29
N SER A 116 -6.08 -0.67 -0.46
CA SER A 116 -5.64 0.58 0.19
C SER A 116 -4.54 0.31 1.21
N TYR A 117 -4.68 -0.76 1.98
CA TYR A 117 -3.65 -1.30 2.86
C TYR A 117 -3.97 -2.76 3.16
N ILE A 118 -2.95 -3.47 3.63
CA ILE A 118 -2.98 -4.90 3.95
C ILE A 118 -2.61 -5.02 5.44
N SER A 119 -3.30 -5.87 6.18
CA SER A 119 -3.07 -6.16 7.60
C SER A 119 -3.33 -7.65 7.87
N SER A 120 -3.11 -8.10 9.09
CA SER A 120 -3.49 -9.42 9.58
C SER A 120 -4.03 -9.31 11.03
N PRO A 121 -4.78 -10.31 11.53
CA PRO A 121 -5.28 -10.29 12.89
C PRO A 121 -4.15 -10.21 13.93
N LEU A 122 -3.07 -10.99 13.77
CA LEU A 122 -1.90 -10.88 14.65
C LEU A 122 -1.26 -9.49 14.59
N ALA A 123 -1.14 -8.88 13.41
CA ALA A 123 -0.60 -7.52 13.28
C ALA A 123 -1.48 -6.49 14.01
N SER A 124 -2.80 -6.68 13.99
CA SER A 124 -3.76 -5.86 14.73
C SER A 124 -3.54 -5.96 16.24
N VAL A 125 -3.41 -7.17 16.79
CA VAL A 125 -3.09 -7.39 18.21
C VAL A 125 -1.71 -6.80 18.56
N TYR A 126 -0.70 -7.08 17.74
CA TYR A 126 0.66 -6.58 17.94
C TYR A 126 0.74 -5.05 17.95
N SER A 127 -0.09 -4.37 17.16
CA SER A 127 -0.15 -2.91 17.16
C SER A 127 -0.69 -2.31 18.46
N LYS A 128 -1.47 -3.07 19.24
CA LYS A 128 -2.15 -2.63 20.46
C LYS A 128 -1.47 -3.10 21.75
N MET A 129 -0.83 -4.27 21.72
CA MET A 129 -0.27 -4.93 22.90
C MET A 129 1.24 -5.16 22.72
N ASP A 130 2.01 -4.93 23.79
CA ASP A 130 3.46 -5.18 23.81
C ASP A 130 3.82 -6.60 24.22
N THR A 131 3.00 -7.19 25.10
CA THR A 131 3.15 -8.54 25.59
C THR A 131 1.83 -9.29 25.50
N PHE A 132 1.81 -10.41 24.79
CA PHE A 132 0.61 -11.24 24.64
C PHE A 132 0.99 -12.63 24.11
N THR A 133 0.09 -13.58 24.28
CA THR A 133 0.16 -14.85 23.56
C THR A 133 -0.99 -14.94 22.56
N TYR A 134 -0.70 -15.44 21.37
CA TYR A 134 -1.64 -15.54 20.26
C TYR A 134 -1.67 -16.97 19.73
N MET A 135 -2.85 -17.52 19.45
CA MET A 135 -2.95 -18.83 18.81
C MET A 135 -3.20 -18.66 17.32
N ALA A 136 -2.26 -19.11 16.50
CA ALA A 136 -2.39 -19.19 15.05
C ALA A 136 -2.22 -20.66 14.62
N ASP A 137 -3.23 -21.23 13.96
CA ASP A 137 -3.16 -22.58 13.37
C ASP A 137 -2.64 -23.67 14.34
N GLY A 138 -3.11 -23.64 15.59
CA GLY A 138 -2.73 -24.61 16.62
C GLY A 138 -1.35 -24.39 17.25
N SER A 139 -0.60 -23.37 16.82
CA SER A 139 0.67 -22.95 17.45
C SER A 139 0.48 -21.68 18.27
N GLY A 140 0.98 -21.68 19.51
CA GLY A 140 1.03 -20.49 20.33
C GLY A 140 2.22 -19.63 19.95
N ILE A 141 1.98 -18.36 19.64
CA ILE A 141 2.96 -17.33 19.37
C ILE A 141 2.95 -16.40 20.59
N THR A 142 3.96 -16.55 21.44
CA THR A 142 4.16 -15.66 22.58
C THR A 142 5.05 -14.50 22.16
N ILE A 143 4.56 -13.29 22.37
CA ILE A 143 5.29 -12.05 22.15
C ILE A 143 5.57 -11.44 23.51
N GLU A 144 6.83 -11.43 23.93
CA GLU A 144 7.30 -10.81 25.17
C GLU A 144 8.47 -9.91 24.84
N ASP A 145 8.35 -8.62 25.16
CA ASP A 145 9.41 -7.64 24.89
C ASP A 145 9.99 -7.75 23.46
N GLY A 146 9.13 -8.01 22.47
CA GLY A 146 9.51 -8.07 21.05
C GLY A 146 10.23 -9.35 20.60
N LEU A 147 10.45 -10.29 21.50
CA LEU A 147 10.87 -11.65 21.15
C LEU A 147 9.62 -12.46 20.86
N ILE A 148 9.63 -13.16 19.72
CA ILE A 148 8.64 -14.18 19.41
C ILE A 148 9.19 -15.54 19.83
N SER A 149 8.45 -16.24 20.68
CA SER A 149 8.65 -17.64 21.00
C SER A 149 7.43 -18.47 20.61
N ASN A 150 7.67 -19.66 20.08
CA ASN A 150 6.60 -20.62 19.81
C ASN A 150 6.39 -21.48 21.05
N THR A 151 5.14 -21.62 21.47
CA THR A 151 4.71 -22.37 22.67
C THR A 151 3.55 -23.28 22.32
N ASP A 152 3.64 -24.56 22.71
CA ASP A 152 2.66 -25.59 22.35
C ASP A 152 1.36 -25.52 23.18
N GLU A 153 1.40 -24.93 24.38
CA GLU A 153 0.23 -24.81 25.27
C GLU A 153 0.18 -23.42 25.91
N VAL A 154 -0.98 -22.76 25.81
CA VAL A 154 -1.19 -21.40 26.32
C VAL A 154 -2.51 -21.35 27.08
N ALA A 155 -2.47 -20.96 28.35
CA ALA A 155 -3.67 -20.86 29.20
C ALA A 155 -4.53 -19.62 28.90
N GLU A 156 -3.94 -18.54 28.38
CA GLU A 156 -4.60 -17.26 28.10
C GLU A 156 -4.14 -16.69 26.76
N ALA A 157 -4.70 -17.19 25.66
CA ALA A 157 -4.45 -16.65 24.32
C ALA A 157 -5.39 -15.47 24.02
N VAL A 158 -4.83 -14.40 23.44
CA VAL A 158 -5.59 -13.27 22.93
C VAL A 158 -6.31 -13.68 21.65
N GLU A 159 -7.57 -13.25 21.51
CA GLU A 159 -8.37 -13.54 20.33
C GLU A 159 -7.86 -12.79 19.08
N PRO A 160 -7.99 -13.41 17.88
CA PRO A 160 -7.78 -12.75 16.60
C PRO A 160 -8.57 -11.45 16.42
N ASP A 161 -7.86 -10.36 16.18
CA ASP A 161 -8.47 -9.05 15.94
C ASP A 161 -8.67 -8.79 14.44
N TRP A 162 -9.87 -9.12 13.96
CA TRP A 162 -10.25 -8.93 12.56
C TRP A 162 -10.62 -7.48 12.21
N GLU A 163 -10.59 -6.56 13.17
CA GLU A 163 -10.98 -5.18 12.92
C GLU A 163 -9.91 -4.43 12.10
N PRO A 164 -10.30 -3.71 11.04
CA PRO A 164 -9.39 -2.91 10.24
C PRO A 164 -8.71 -1.80 11.07
N ASN A 165 -7.41 -1.96 11.34
CA ASN A 165 -6.61 -0.96 12.04
C ASN A 165 -5.49 -0.38 11.14
N PRO A 166 -5.52 0.92 10.79
CA PRO A 166 -4.46 1.55 10.00
C PRO A 166 -3.06 1.47 10.61
N ASN A 167 -2.95 1.36 11.94
CA ASN A 167 -1.67 1.23 12.64
C ASN A 167 -1.08 -0.19 12.55
N ALA A 168 -1.87 -1.18 12.14
CA ALA A 168 -1.46 -2.56 11.94
C ALA A 168 -1.04 -2.85 10.49
N LYS A 169 -0.86 -1.81 9.67
CA LYS A 169 -0.55 -1.93 8.25
C LYS A 169 0.77 -2.68 8.02
N LEU A 170 0.67 -3.81 7.35
CA LEU A 170 1.79 -4.58 6.84
C LEU A 170 2.37 -3.91 5.60
N THR A 171 3.69 -3.87 5.54
CA THR A 171 4.45 -3.47 4.35
C THR A 171 4.83 -4.74 3.58
N LEU A 172 4.41 -4.81 2.32
CA LEU A 172 4.74 -5.91 1.41
C LEU A 172 5.66 -5.37 0.31
N PRO A 173 6.99 -5.60 0.38
CA PRO A 173 7.95 -5.03 -0.57
C PRO A 173 7.71 -5.38 -2.04
N PHE A 174 7.10 -6.54 -2.29
CA PHE A 174 6.81 -7.05 -3.62
C PHE A 174 5.49 -6.53 -4.21
N VAL A 175 4.59 -5.99 -3.39
CA VAL A 175 3.33 -5.40 -3.86
C VAL A 175 3.57 -3.93 -4.24
N LYS A 176 3.58 -3.65 -5.54
CA LYS A 176 3.58 -2.28 -6.04
C LYS A 176 2.16 -1.73 -6.00
N ASN A 177 1.80 -1.03 -4.93
CA ASN A 177 0.51 -0.34 -4.86
C ASN A 177 0.38 0.62 -6.05
N LYS A 178 -0.65 0.43 -6.88
CA LYS A 178 -0.86 1.26 -8.08
C LYS A 178 -1.11 2.73 -7.74
N ASN A 179 -1.56 3.07 -6.54
CA ASN A 179 -1.67 4.47 -6.10
C ASN A 179 -0.32 5.20 -6.12
N THR A 180 0.79 4.48 -5.97
CA THR A 180 2.15 5.01 -6.06
C THR A 180 2.66 5.11 -7.50
N SER A 181 1.95 4.57 -8.50
CA SER A 181 2.35 4.65 -9.91
C SER A 181 2.38 6.08 -10.46
N LEU A 182 1.65 7.00 -9.83
CA LEU A 182 1.69 8.43 -10.18
C LEU A 182 2.98 9.12 -9.73
N ASP A 183 3.76 8.55 -8.80
CA ASP A 183 5.03 9.14 -8.37
C ASP A 183 6.04 9.19 -9.53
N GLY A 184 6.02 8.19 -10.42
CA GLY A 184 6.85 8.19 -11.62
C GLY A 184 6.47 9.28 -12.64
N PHE A 185 5.24 9.79 -12.57
CA PHE A 185 4.72 10.81 -13.48
C PHE A 185 4.73 12.22 -12.88
N LYS A 186 5.12 12.40 -11.61
CA LYS A 186 5.19 13.72 -10.97
C LYS A 186 6.11 14.69 -11.72
N LEU A 187 7.31 14.23 -12.10
CA LEU A 187 8.28 15.04 -12.82
C LEU A 187 7.81 15.36 -14.26
N PRO A 188 7.38 14.36 -15.08
CA PRO A 188 6.77 14.65 -16.37
C PRO A 188 5.57 15.61 -16.31
N ALA A 189 4.68 15.46 -15.32
CA ALA A 189 3.52 16.31 -15.15
C ALA A 189 3.90 17.76 -14.79
N ALA A 190 4.87 17.95 -13.89
CA ALA A 190 5.37 19.28 -13.54
C ALA A 190 5.98 20.01 -14.75
N VAL A 191 6.74 19.29 -15.59
CA VAL A 191 7.30 19.84 -16.84
C VAL A 191 6.18 20.22 -17.82
N LEU A 192 5.16 19.37 -17.98
CA LEU A 192 4.00 19.68 -18.83
C LEU A 192 3.27 20.93 -18.37
N ILE A 193 3.06 21.10 -17.06
CA ILE A 193 2.43 22.29 -16.49
C ILE A 193 3.27 23.54 -16.77
N ALA A 194 4.60 23.46 -16.60
CA ALA A 194 5.49 24.58 -16.89
C ALA A 194 5.47 24.97 -18.38
N CYS A 195 5.52 24.00 -19.29
CA CYS A 195 5.40 24.23 -20.73
C CYS A 195 4.06 24.88 -21.08
N TYR A 196 2.96 24.40 -20.50
CA TYR A 196 1.63 24.95 -20.73
C TYR A 196 1.53 26.42 -20.32
N LEU A 197 2.09 26.78 -19.15
CA LEU A 197 2.13 28.18 -18.68
C LEU A 197 2.94 29.08 -19.61
N ILE A 198 4.09 28.61 -20.11
CA ILE A 198 4.91 29.35 -21.06
C ILE A 198 4.17 29.56 -22.38
N PHE A 199 3.47 28.54 -22.89
CA PHE A 199 2.67 28.64 -24.11
C PHE A 199 1.54 29.67 -23.96
N ILE A 200 0.78 29.62 -22.87
CA ILE A 200 -0.29 30.60 -22.61
C ILE A 200 0.26 32.02 -22.52
N ALA A 201 1.36 32.22 -21.78
CA ALA A 201 1.99 33.53 -21.65
C ALA A 201 2.45 34.05 -23.02
N GLY A 202 3.09 33.19 -23.83
CA GLY A 202 3.51 33.53 -25.18
C GLY A 202 2.34 33.92 -26.09
N ASP A 203 1.24 33.17 -26.05
CA ASP A 203 0.07 33.45 -26.88
C ASP A 203 -0.65 34.74 -26.43
N TYR A 204 -0.68 35.02 -25.13
CA TYR A 204 -1.15 36.30 -24.59
C TYR A 204 -0.34 37.49 -25.09
N PHE A 205 1.00 37.42 -25.04
CA PHE A 205 1.86 38.49 -25.57
C PHE A 205 1.71 38.65 -27.08
N ARG A 206 1.52 37.54 -27.81
CA ARG A 206 1.27 37.58 -29.25
C ARG A 206 -0.04 38.29 -29.56
N MET A 207 -1.13 37.94 -28.88
CA MET A 207 -2.42 38.63 -29.01
C MET A 207 -2.27 40.12 -28.69
N LYS A 208 -1.64 40.47 -27.56
CA LYS A 208 -1.42 41.87 -27.16
C LYS A 208 -0.67 42.67 -28.23
N SER A 209 0.40 42.11 -28.80
CA SER A 209 1.17 42.72 -29.89
C SER A 209 0.32 42.96 -31.15
N HIS A 210 -0.52 41.99 -31.52
CA HIS A 210 -1.45 42.17 -32.65
C HIS A 210 -2.50 43.25 -32.37
N THR A 211 -3.02 43.32 -31.16
CA THR A 211 -3.97 44.37 -30.75
C THR A 211 -3.33 45.76 -30.78
N GLU A 212 -2.10 45.89 -30.27
CA GLU A 212 -1.35 47.17 -30.34
C GLU A 212 -1.10 47.60 -31.79
N LYS A 213 -0.69 46.68 -32.67
CA LYS A 213 -0.52 46.98 -34.10
C LYS A 213 -1.82 47.40 -34.77
N LEU A 214 -2.92 46.73 -34.47
CA LEU A 214 -4.25 47.06 -34.98
C LEU A 214 -4.69 48.46 -34.52
N ASN A 215 -4.50 48.77 -33.24
CA ASN A 215 -4.84 50.08 -32.67
C ASN A 215 -3.99 51.20 -33.28
N ASN A 216 -2.70 50.97 -33.50
CA ASN A 216 -1.82 51.94 -34.15
C ASN A 216 -2.22 52.19 -35.61
N ALA A 217 -2.55 51.13 -36.36
CA ALA A 217 -3.05 51.26 -37.72
C ALA A 217 -4.38 52.03 -37.77
N LYS A 218 -5.28 51.75 -36.82
CA LYS A 218 -6.56 52.46 -36.70
C LYS A 218 -6.36 53.95 -36.38
N ALA A 219 -5.50 54.27 -35.42
CA ALA A 219 -5.17 55.66 -35.06
C ALA A 219 -4.53 56.43 -36.23
N ALA A 220 -3.65 55.79 -37.00
CA ALA A 220 -3.06 56.39 -38.20
C ALA A 220 -4.12 56.70 -39.27
N LEU A 221 -5.03 55.76 -39.53
CA LEU A 221 -6.17 55.96 -40.44
C LEU A 221 -7.07 57.11 -39.97
N GLU A 222 -7.47 57.11 -38.69
CA GLU A 222 -8.30 58.18 -38.12
C GLU A 222 -7.62 59.55 -38.25
N SER A 223 -6.31 59.63 -38.05
CA SER A 223 -5.56 60.89 -38.20
C SER A 223 -5.53 61.42 -39.64
N LEU A 224 -5.43 60.52 -40.63
CA LEU A 224 -5.46 60.88 -42.06
C LEU A 224 -6.84 61.41 -42.46
N TYR A 225 -7.91 60.76 -42.01
CA TYR A 225 -9.28 61.16 -42.32
C TYR A 225 -9.79 62.36 -41.51
N ALA A 226 -9.18 62.68 -40.36
CA ALA A 226 -9.49 63.89 -39.60
C ALA A 226 -8.86 65.17 -40.18
N SER A 227 -7.91 65.02 -41.13
CA SER A 227 -7.22 66.13 -41.80
C SER A 227 -7.84 66.56 -43.14
N VAL A 228 -9.01 66.02 -43.47
CA VAL A 228 -9.85 66.39 -44.62
C VAL A 228 -11.15 66.99 -44.10
#